data_AF-A0A2D1V9V4-F1
#
_entry.id   AF-A0A2D1V9V4-F1
#
_cell.length_a   1.000
_cell.length_b   1.000
_cell.length_c   1.000
_cell.angle_alpha   90.00
_cell.angle_beta   90.00
_cell.angle_gamma   90.00
#
_symmetry.space_group_name_H-M   'P 1'
#
loop_
_entity.id
_entity.type
_entity.pdbx_description
1 polymer ?
#
loop_
_entity_poly.entity_id
_entity_poly.type
_entity_poly.pdbx_seq_one_letter_code
_entity_poly.pdbx_strand_id
1 'polypeptide(L)'
;EVTFNFGGLWGAMISNVGFVFRNIYSKKSLKKFKEIDGLNLYGCITILSLFYLFPAAIVVEGSQWVAGYQKATAAIGNSTFYIWVIVSGIFYHLYNQTSYQALDEISPLTFSVGNTMKRIVVIVATVLVFRNPVKPLNALGSAIAILGTFLYSQAVAKSKAKAS
;
A
#
# COMPACT_ATOMS: atom_id res chain seq x y z
N GLU A 1 -6.62 -22.72 1.11
CA GLU A 1 -5.54 -21.79 1.53
C GLU A 1 -5.08 -21.03 0.30
N VAL A 2 -4.70 -19.76 0.44
CA VAL A 2 -4.01 -19.07 -0.64
C VAL A 2 -2.65 -19.77 -0.79
N THR A 3 -2.50 -20.56 -1.86
CA THR A 3 -1.28 -21.30 -2.14
C THR A 3 -0.10 -20.34 -2.18
N PHE A 4 0.92 -20.60 -1.36
CA PHE A 4 2.13 -19.77 -1.34
C PHE A 4 2.75 -19.71 -2.75
N ASN A 5 3.02 -18.51 -3.23
CA ASN A 5 3.60 -18.26 -4.55
C ASN A 5 4.90 -17.45 -4.38
N PHE A 6 6.02 -18.02 -4.79
CA PHE A 6 7.34 -17.38 -4.70
C PHE A 6 7.41 -16.07 -5.51
N GLY A 7 6.79 -16.01 -6.69
CA GLY A 7 6.71 -14.78 -7.48
C GLY A 7 5.91 -13.69 -6.76
N GLY A 8 4.81 -14.07 -6.10
CA GLY A 8 4.03 -13.16 -5.24
C GLY A 8 4.84 -12.65 -4.04
N LEU A 9 5.62 -13.53 -3.40
CA LEU A 9 6.50 -13.15 -2.29
C LEU A 9 7.57 -12.15 -2.75
N TRP A 10 8.30 -12.46 -3.83
CA TRP A 10 9.34 -11.58 -4.36
C TRP A 10 8.77 -10.24 -4.84
N GLY A 11 7.62 -10.25 -5.51
CA GLY A 11 6.92 -9.02 -5.90
C GLY A 11 6.56 -8.15 -4.68
N ALA A 12 6.06 -8.75 -3.60
CA ALA A 12 5.76 -8.03 -2.37
C ALA A 12 7.03 -7.45 -1.70
N MET A 13 8.14 -8.20 -1.71
CA MET A 13 9.41 -7.72 -1.16
C MET A 13 10.02 -6.57 -1.96
N ILE A 14 10.04 -6.68 -3.29
CA ILE A 14 10.50 -5.61 -4.19
C ILE A 14 9.64 -4.36 -4.02
N SER A 15 8.33 -4.53 -3.91
CA SER A 15 7.39 -3.44 -3.67
C SER A 15 7.71 -2.68 -2.37
N ASN A 16 8.00 -3.38 -1.27
CA ASN A 16 8.40 -2.75 -0.01
C ASN A 16 9.64 -1.87 -0.17
N VAL A 17 10.67 -2.36 -0.87
CA VAL A 17 11.90 -1.60 -1.15
C VAL A 17 11.60 -0.38 -2.01
N GLY A 18 10.81 -0.54 -3.08
CA GLY A 18 10.38 0.56 -3.94
C GLY A 18 9.61 1.65 -3.20
N PHE A 19 8.69 1.27 -2.30
CA PHE A 19 7.95 2.23 -1.46
C PHE A 19 8.87 3.00 -0.51
N VAL A 20 9.85 2.35 0.10
CA VAL A 20 10.83 3.03 0.98
C VAL A 20 11.65 4.04 0.18
N PHE A 21 12.15 3.65 -1.00
CA PHE A 21 12.86 4.59 -1.88
C PHE A 21 12.00 5.78 -2.27
N ARG A 22 10.78 5.53 -2.74
CA ARG A 22 9.82 6.59 -3.07
C ARG A 22 9.67 7.57 -1.91
N ASN A 23 9.45 7.09 -0.69
CA ASN A 23 9.24 7.96 0.47
C ASN A 23 10.50 8.79 0.83
N ILE A 24 11.69 8.20 0.75
CA ILE A 24 12.97 8.90 1.02
C ILE A 24 13.22 9.99 -0.04
N TYR A 25 13.08 9.65 -1.33
CA TYR A 25 13.28 10.61 -2.41
C TYR A 25 12.21 11.70 -2.42
N SER A 26 10.95 11.36 -2.18
CA SER A 26 9.87 12.35 -2.03
C SER A 26 10.18 13.33 -0.89
N LYS A 27 10.63 12.84 0.27
CA LYS A 27 11.03 13.74 1.37
C LYS A 27 12.25 14.60 1.02
N LYS A 28 13.24 14.05 0.31
CA LYS A 28 14.40 14.81 -0.18
C LYS A 28 13.96 15.90 -1.16
N SER A 29 12.97 15.62 -2.00
CA SER A 29 12.37 16.60 -2.93
C SER A 29 11.66 17.71 -2.18
N LEU A 30 10.77 17.39 -1.23
CA LEU A 30 10.06 18.38 -0.39
C LEU A 30 11.02 19.30 0.36
N LYS A 31 12.14 18.76 0.87
CA LYS A 31 13.18 19.58 1.53
C LYS A 31 13.94 20.49 0.57
N LYS A 32 14.15 20.07 -0.68
CA LYS A 32 14.90 20.82 -1.70
C LYS A 32 14.05 21.92 -2.33
N PHE A 33 12.77 21.66 -2.55
CA PHE A 33 11.82 22.56 -3.21
C PHE A 33 10.74 22.98 -2.22
N LYS A 34 11.00 24.07 -1.47
CA LYS A 34 10.09 24.55 -0.41
C LYS A 34 8.73 25.08 -0.93
N GLU A 35 8.62 25.35 -2.22
CA GLU A 35 7.39 25.81 -2.87
C GLU A 35 6.43 24.65 -3.19
N ILE A 36 6.90 23.40 -3.13
CA ILE A 36 6.12 22.20 -3.41
C ILE A 36 5.73 21.55 -2.08
N ASP A 37 4.43 21.53 -1.79
CA ASP A 37 3.87 20.80 -0.66
C ASP A 37 3.65 19.31 -0.99
N GLY A 38 3.37 18.51 0.04
CA GLY A 38 3.08 17.08 -0.14
C GLY A 38 1.98 16.78 -1.16
N LEU A 39 0.96 17.65 -1.26
CA LEU A 39 -0.19 17.48 -2.15
C LEU A 39 0.21 17.63 -3.62
N ASN A 40 0.91 18.73 -3.96
CA ASN A 40 1.39 19.00 -5.30
C ASN A 40 2.42 17.96 -5.74
N LEU A 41 3.31 17.54 -4.83
CA LEU A 41 4.26 16.46 -5.12
C LEU A 41 3.53 15.15 -5.46
N TYR A 42 2.51 14.78 -4.68
CA TYR A 42 1.70 13.61 -4.97
C TYR A 42 0.97 13.75 -6.32
N GLY A 43 0.44 14.94 -6.62
CA GLY A 43 -0.18 15.27 -7.90
C GLY A 43 0.75 15.02 -9.10
N CYS A 44 1.98 15.54 -9.04
CA CYS A 44 2.97 15.30 -10.08
C CYS A 44 3.32 13.81 -10.21
N ILE A 45 3.52 13.11 -9.09
CA ILE A 45 3.87 11.69 -9.08
C ILE A 45 2.75 10.84 -9.66
N THR A 46 1.48 11.13 -9.35
CA THR A 46 0.35 10.32 -9.84
C THR A 46 0.11 10.52 -11.33
N ILE A 47 0.27 11.74 -11.85
CA ILE A 47 0.18 12.03 -13.28
C ILE A 47 1.29 11.31 -14.05
N LEU A 48 2.55 11.40 -13.58
CA LEU A 48 3.66 10.68 -14.21
C LEU A 48 3.49 9.17 -14.13
N SER A 49 3.02 8.67 -12.99
CA SER A 49 2.74 7.24 -12.80
C SER A 49 1.66 6.74 -13.76
N LEU A 50 0.63 7.54 -14.05
CA LEU A 50 -0.38 7.19 -15.04
C LEU A 50 0.25 7.00 -16.43
N PHE A 51 1.07 7.94 -16.90
CA PHE A 51 1.72 7.85 -18.20
C PHE A 51 2.71 6.68 -18.31
N TYR A 52 3.34 6.28 -17.21
CA TYR A 52 4.27 5.15 -17.21
C TYR A 52 3.55 3.80 -17.09
N LEU A 53 2.56 3.70 -16.19
CA LEU A 53 1.87 2.44 -15.89
C LEU A 53 0.77 2.13 -16.89
N PHE A 54 0.13 3.11 -17.50
CA PHE A 54 -0.96 2.87 -18.44
C PHE A 54 -0.51 2.08 -19.69
N PRO A 55 0.59 2.44 -20.38
CA PRO A 55 1.11 1.61 -21.47
C PRO A 55 1.55 0.22 -21.00
N ALA A 56 2.22 0.13 -19.85
CA ALA A 56 2.65 -1.15 -19.29
C ALA A 56 1.44 -2.07 -18.98
N ALA A 57 0.35 -1.51 -18.45
CA ALA A 57 -0.87 -2.25 -18.15
C ALA A 57 -1.52 -2.80 -19.43
N ILE A 58 -1.56 -2.01 -20.51
CA ILE A 58 -2.06 -2.47 -21.81
C ILE A 58 -1.21 -3.63 -22.34
N VAL A 59 0.12 -3.50 -22.29
CA VAL A 59 1.04 -4.52 -22.82
C VAL A 59 0.98 -5.83 -22.02
N VAL A 60 0.93 -5.74 -20.68
CA VAL A 60 0.98 -6.93 -19.81
C VAL A 60 -0.39 -7.61 -19.67
N GLU A 61 -1.47 -6.83 -19.51
CA GLU A 61 -2.78 -7.34 -19.09
C GLU A 61 -3.90 -7.05 -20.10
N GLY A 62 -3.67 -6.20 -21.11
CA GLY A 62 -4.72 -5.70 -22.00
C GLY A 62 -5.52 -6.80 -22.72
N SER A 63 -4.88 -7.90 -23.08
CA SER A 63 -5.53 -9.07 -23.70
C SER A 63 -6.55 -9.76 -22.78
N GLN A 64 -6.41 -9.59 -21.46
CA GLN A 64 -7.26 -10.22 -20.44
C GLN A 64 -8.41 -9.33 -19.98
N TRP A 65 -8.41 -8.04 -20.32
CA TRP A 65 -9.39 -7.07 -19.80
C TRP A 65 -10.83 -7.41 -20.17
N VAL A 66 -11.10 -7.79 -21.43
CA VAL A 66 -12.47 -8.10 -21.88
C VAL A 66 -13.04 -9.32 -21.14
N ALA A 67 -12.26 -10.39 -21.06
CA ALA A 67 -12.66 -11.61 -20.35
C ALA A 67 -12.81 -11.36 -18.83
N GLY A 68 -11.92 -10.58 -18.24
CA GLY A 68 -11.98 -10.18 -16.83
C GLY A 68 -13.22 -9.33 -16.53
N TYR A 69 -13.53 -8.35 -17.38
CA TYR A 69 -14.71 -7.51 -17.26
C TYR A 69 -16.00 -8.35 -17.31
N GLN A 70 -16.16 -9.21 -18.31
CA GLN A 70 -17.33 -10.08 -18.43
C GLN A 70 -17.51 -11.00 -17.22
N LYS A 71 -16.41 -11.57 -16.71
CA LYS A 71 -16.44 -12.42 -15.52
C LYS A 71 -16.84 -11.64 -14.26
N ALA A 72 -16.32 -10.42 -14.09
CA ALA A 72 -16.63 -9.59 -12.94
C ALA A 72 -18.10 -9.12 -12.97
N THR A 73 -18.58 -8.65 -14.12
CA THR A 73 -19.96 -8.16 -14.24
C THR A 73 -20.98 -9.28 -14.17
N ALA A 74 -20.67 -10.49 -14.64
CA ALA A 74 -21.51 -11.66 -14.43
C ALA A 74 -21.63 -12.05 -12.94
N ALA A 75 -20.58 -11.81 -12.14
CA ALA A 75 -20.56 -12.19 -10.73
C ALA A 75 -21.30 -11.21 -9.82
N ILE A 76 -21.19 -9.89 -10.07
CA ILE A 76 -21.71 -8.86 -9.16
C ILE A 76 -22.67 -7.86 -9.83
N GLY A 77 -22.85 -7.91 -11.14
CA GLY A 77 -23.65 -6.99 -11.94
C GLY A 77 -22.88 -5.74 -12.40
N ASN A 78 -23.27 -5.19 -13.56
CA ASN A 78 -22.63 -4.03 -14.19
C ASN A 78 -22.57 -2.80 -13.25
N SER A 79 -23.71 -2.38 -12.71
CA SER A 79 -23.79 -1.15 -11.89
C SER A 79 -22.93 -1.27 -10.63
N THR A 80 -23.01 -2.41 -9.95
CA THR A 80 -22.23 -2.71 -8.74
C THR A 80 -20.74 -2.71 -9.04
N PHE A 81 -20.31 -3.30 -10.16
CA PHE A 81 -18.91 -3.32 -10.59
C PHE A 81 -18.35 -1.90 -10.73
N TYR A 82 -19.03 -1.02 -11.47
CA TYR A 82 -18.57 0.37 -11.65
C TYR A 82 -18.52 1.13 -10.32
N ILE A 83 -19.51 0.96 -9.45
CA ILE A 83 -19.51 1.58 -8.12
C ILE A 83 -18.28 1.12 -7.33
N TRP A 84 -17.99 -0.18 -7.26
CA TRP A 84 -16.83 -0.68 -6.53
C TRP A 84 -15.50 -0.20 -7.09
N VAL A 85 -15.37 -0.12 -8.43
CA VAL A 85 -14.16 0.39 -9.09
C VAL A 85 -13.96 1.87 -8.75
N ILE A 86 -14.99 2.69 -8.86
CA ILE A 86 -14.92 4.13 -8.57
C ILE A 86 -14.62 4.36 -7.09
N VAL A 87 -15.36 3.69 -6.19
CA VAL A 87 -15.16 3.80 -4.74
C VAL A 87 -13.75 3.39 -4.37
N SER A 88 -13.26 2.25 -4.88
CA SER A 88 -11.89 1.79 -4.65
C SER A 88 -10.86 2.81 -5.12
N GLY A 89 -11.04 3.39 -6.30
CA GLY A 89 -10.17 4.43 -6.85
C GLY A 89 -10.13 5.70 -5.99
N ILE A 90 -11.29 6.18 -5.55
CA ILE A 90 -11.40 7.35 -4.66
C ILE A 90 -10.68 7.09 -3.34
N PHE A 91 -10.95 5.96 -2.67
CA PHE A 91 -10.30 5.63 -1.40
C PHE A 91 -8.79 5.41 -1.57
N TYR A 92 -8.34 4.83 -2.68
CA TYR A 92 -6.93 4.68 -2.99
C TYR A 92 -6.24 6.03 -3.16
N HIS A 93 -6.88 6.96 -3.90
CA HIS A 93 -6.35 8.30 -4.10
C HIS A 93 -6.27 9.08 -2.78
N LEU A 94 -7.37 9.11 -2.03
CA LEU A 94 -7.44 9.78 -0.73
C LEU A 94 -6.40 9.22 0.25
N TYR A 95 -6.24 7.89 0.30
CA TYR A 95 -5.21 7.26 1.12
C TYR A 95 -3.80 7.78 0.77
N ASN A 96 -3.45 7.79 -0.52
CA ASN A 96 -2.12 8.23 -0.94
C ASN A 96 -1.94 9.74 -0.76
N GLN A 97 -2.97 10.54 -0.98
CA GLN A 97 -2.96 11.98 -0.73
C GLN A 97 -2.65 12.28 0.74
N THR A 98 -3.44 11.72 1.67
CA THR A 98 -3.20 11.88 3.11
C THR A 98 -1.84 11.32 3.53
N SER A 99 -1.37 10.24 2.88
CA SER A 99 -0.03 9.69 3.11
C SER A 99 1.07 10.68 2.74
N TYR A 100 0.95 11.40 1.63
CA TYR A 100 1.93 12.40 1.22
C TYR A 100 1.89 13.64 2.09
N GLN A 101 0.71 14.08 2.54
CA GLN A 101 0.58 15.15 3.53
C GLN A 101 1.28 14.75 4.85
N ALA A 102 1.02 13.54 5.35
CA ALA A 102 1.71 13.04 6.55
C ALA A 102 3.23 12.93 6.34
N LEU A 103 3.69 12.46 5.17
CA LEU A 103 5.10 12.39 4.83
C LEU A 103 5.76 13.77 4.84
N ASP A 104 5.03 14.82 4.49
CA ASP A 104 5.53 16.20 4.49
C ASP A 104 5.78 16.71 5.92
N GLU A 105 4.93 16.33 6.87
CA GLU A 105 5.06 16.77 8.27
C GLU A 105 6.04 15.91 9.09
N ILE A 106 6.14 14.61 8.81
CA ILE A 106 6.92 13.67 9.63
C ILE A 106 8.19 13.18 8.94
N SER A 107 9.10 12.54 9.69
CA SER A 107 10.31 11.96 9.10
C SER A 107 9.99 10.67 8.32
N PRO A 108 10.75 10.32 7.26
CA PRO A 108 10.52 9.09 6.49
C PRO A 108 10.53 7.82 7.34
N LEU A 109 11.34 7.80 8.39
CA LEU A 109 11.39 6.69 9.35
C LEU A 109 10.08 6.56 10.13
N THR A 110 9.56 7.66 10.69
CA THR A 110 8.27 7.67 11.40
C THR A 110 7.13 7.31 10.46
N PHE A 111 7.17 7.82 9.22
CA PHE A 111 6.21 7.45 8.18
C PHE A 111 6.25 5.95 7.87
N SER A 112 7.44 5.36 7.76
CA SER A 112 7.61 3.92 7.54
C SER A 112 7.04 3.09 8.70
N VAL A 113 7.25 3.53 9.94
CA VAL A 113 6.68 2.89 11.14
C VAL A 113 5.15 2.95 11.11
N GLY A 114 4.57 4.12 10.80
CA GLY A 114 3.11 4.27 10.67
C GLY A 114 2.51 3.38 9.57
N ASN A 115 3.20 3.28 8.43
CA ASN A 115 2.78 2.42 7.32
C ASN A 115 2.77 0.93 7.71
N THR A 116 3.76 0.52 8.50
CA THR A 116 3.84 -0.82 9.07
C THR A 116 2.67 -1.11 10.02
N MET A 117 2.35 -0.17 10.92
CA MET A 117 1.20 -0.27 11.81
C MET A 117 -0.13 -0.36 11.04
N LYS A 118 -0.31 0.46 10.00
CA LYS A 118 -1.47 0.37 9.10
C LYS A 118 -1.61 -1.05 8.52
N ARG A 119 -0.50 -1.64 8.06
CA ARG A 119 -0.51 -3.00 7.47
C ARG A 119 -0.99 -4.05 8.49
N ILE A 120 -0.54 -3.97 9.74
CA ILE A 120 -0.97 -4.87 10.81
C ILE A 120 -2.48 -4.76 11.01
N VAL A 121 -3.01 -3.54 11.11
CA VAL A 121 -4.46 -3.31 11.28
C VAL A 121 -5.25 -3.91 10.12
N VAL A 122 -4.79 -3.71 8.88
CA VAL A 122 -5.43 -4.30 7.69
C VAL A 122 -5.40 -5.83 7.74
N ILE A 123 -4.27 -6.46 8.08
CA ILE A 123 -4.17 -7.92 8.18
C ILE A 123 -5.18 -8.45 9.21
N VAL A 124 -5.20 -7.90 10.42
CA VAL A 124 -6.13 -8.32 11.47
C VAL A 124 -7.58 -8.14 11.03
N ALA A 125 -7.92 -6.98 10.47
CA ALA A 125 -9.27 -6.71 9.96
C ALA A 125 -9.69 -7.70 8.86
N THR A 126 -8.81 -8.00 7.91
CA THR A 126 -9.13 -8.96 6.83
C THR A 126 -9.38 -10.36 7.34
N VAL A 127 -8.63 -10.82 8.35
CA VAL A 127 -8.85 -12.13 8.97
C VAL A 127 -10.21 -12.17 9.67
N LEU A 128 -10.58 -11.11 10.41
CA LEU A 128 -11.86 -11.01 11.10
C LEU A 128 -13.06 -10.93 10.15
N VAL A 129 -12.93 -10.16 9.06
CA VAL A 129 -14.00 -9.94 8.08
C VAL A 129 -14.19 -11.14 7.16
N PHE A 130 -13.12 -11.63 6.53
CA PHE A 130 -13.24 -12.71 5.55
C PHE A 130 -13.33 -14.09 6.18
N ARG A 131 -12.99 -14.23 7.47
CA ARG A 131 -13.04 -15.50 8.23
C ARG A 131 -12.43 -16.68 7.47
N ASN A 132 -11.40 -16.40 6.66
CA ASN A 132 -10.73 -17.42 5.87
C ASN A 132 -10.12 -18.46 6.84
N PRO A 133 -10.28 -19.78 6.56
CA PRO A 133 -9.73 -20.81 7.42
C PRO A 133 -8.19 -20.74 7.39
N VAL A 134 -7.60 -20.28 8.49
CA VAL A 134 -6.14 -20.22 8.69
C VAL A 134 -5.72 -21.42 9.52
N LYS A 135 -4.78 -22.24 9.02
CA LYS A 135 -4.17 -23.31 9.81
C LYS A 135 -3.55 -22.74 11.09
N PRO A 136 -3.66 -23.42 12.25
CA PRO A 136 -3.12 -22.93 13.52
C PRO A 136 -1.64 -22.53 13.44
N LEU A 137 -0.82 -23.27 12.69
CA LEU A 137 0.60 -22.96 12.50
C LEU A 137 0.82 -21.65 11.71
N ASN A 138 0.02 -21.40 10.67
CA ASN A 138 0.07 -20.17 9.89
C ASN A 138 -0.42 -18.96 10.71
N ALA A 139 -1.43 -19.18 11.55
CA ALA A 139 -1.93 -18.17 12.48
C ALA A 139 -0.85 -17.80 13.51
N LEU A 140 -0.16 -18.80 14.09
CA LEU A 140 0.94 -18.58 15.02
C LEU A 140 2.11 -17.83 14.37
N GLY A 141 2.56 -18.26 13.19
CA GLY A 141 3.63 -17.58 12.46
C GLY A 141 3.27 -16.13 12.11
N SER A 142 2.03 -15.88 11.69
CA SER A 142 1.52 -14.53 11.43
C SER A 142 1.48 -13.68 12.70
N ALA A 143 1.03 -14.25 13.82
CA ALA A 143 1.01 -13.57 15.11
C ALA A 143 2.42 -13.17 15.57
N ILE A 144 3.40 -14.06 15.45
CA ILE A 144 4.80 -13.77 15.79
C ILE A 144 5.35 -12.65 14.90
N ALA A 145 5.11 -12.70 13.58
CA ALA A 145 5.56 -11.67 12.65
C ALA A 145 4.94 -10.30 12.95
N ILE A 146 3.62 -10.26 13.22
CA ILE A 146 2.90 -9.04 13.60
C ILE A 146 3.46 -8.47 14.90
N LEU A 147 3.64 -9.31 15.93
CA LEU A 147 4.16 -8.91 17.23
C LEU A 147 5.59 -8.36 17.12
N GLY A 148 6.49 -9.07 16.42
CA GLY A 148 7.86 -8.59 16.22
C GLY A 148 7.90 -7.24 15.50
N THR A 149 7.05 -7.08 14.49
CA THR A 149 6.93 -5.84 13.73
C THR A 149 6.38 -4.68 14.59
N PHE A 150 5.39 -4.95 15.45
CA PHE A 150 4.84 -4.00 16.41
C PHE A 150 5.87 -3.56 17.44
N LEU A 151 6.59 -4.52 18.04
CA LEU A 151 7.62 -4.24 19.04
C LEU A 151 8.79 -3.43 18.45
N TYR A 152 9.25 -3.77 17.24
CA TYR A 152 10.26 -2.99 16.53
C TYR A 152 9.79 -1.54 16.31
N SER A 153 8.56 -1.37 15.85
CA SER A 153 7.94 -0.06 15.61
C SER A 153 7.91 0.80 16.89
N GLN A 154 7.52 0.21 18.02
CA GLN A 154 7.51 0.85 19.33
C GLN A 154 8.91 1.20 19.80
N ALA A 155 9.88 0.29 19.67
CA ALA A 155 11.26 0.51 20.09
C ALA A 155 11.92 1.68 19.33
N VAL A 156 11.71 1.74 18.01
CA VAL A 156 12.20 2.84 17.15
C VAL A 156 11.53 4.17 17.50
N ALA A 157 10.22 4.18 17.78
CA ALA A 157 9.53 5.39 18.21
C ALA A 157 10.09 5.90 19.55
N LYS A 158 10.34 5.00 20.50
CA LYS A 158 10.84 5.33 21.85
C LYS A 158 12.30 5.82 21.82
N SER A 159 13.16 5.25 20.97
CA SER A 159 14.55 5.70 20.84
C SER A 159 14.63 7.13 20.30
N LYS A 160 13.77 7.50 19.35
CA LYS A 160 13.68 8.89 18.84
C LYS A 160 13.20 9.87 19.91
N ALA A 161 12.20 9.51 20.70
CA ALA A 161 11.70 10.36 21.79
C ALA A 161 12.76 10.64 22.86
N LYS A 162 13.75 9.75 23.02
CA LYS A 162 14.88 9.93 23.93
C LYS A 162 16.06 10.72 23.32
N ALA A 163 16.11 10.82 21.99
CA ALA A 163 17.15 11.52 21.24
C ALA A 163 16.75 12.94 20.78
N SER A 164 15.48 13.31 21.01
CA SER A 164 14.94 14.67 20.84
C SER A 164 14.88 15.38 22.19
#